data_AF-A0A2A4Z4J8-F1
#
_entry.id   AF-A0A2A4Z4J8-F1
#
_cell.length_a   1.000
_cell.length_b   1.000
_cell.length_c   1.000
_cell.angle_alpha   90.00
_cell.angle_beta   90.00
_cell.angle_gamma   90.00
#
_symmetry.space_group_name_H-M   'P 1'
#
loop_
_entity.id
_entity.type
_entity.pdbx_description
1 polymer ?
#
loop_
_entity_poly.entity_id
_entity_poly.type
_entity_poly.pdbx_seq_one_letter_code
_entity_poly.pdbx_strand_id
1 'polypeptide(L)'
;MKSEYHTDIPNIDKNVFKRIFDHHFKVLCAFGYRYVQDTSVSEDMIQEVFISLWEKRQNFNHEKAIKAFLYTSEANKNGDLSVLA
;
A
#
# COMPACT_ATOMS: atom_id res chain seq x y z
N MET A 1 -18.11 24.21 -1.56
CA MET A 1 -17.24 23.73 -0.47
C MET A 1 -17.03 22.24 -0.65
N LYS A 2 -15.82 21.80 -1.02
CA LYS A 2 -15.50 20.37 -1.11
C LYS A 2 -15.35 19.86 0.31
N SER A 3 -16.40 19.23 0.87
CA SER A 3 -16.28 18.56 2.16
C SER A 3 -15.31 17.39 1.98
N GLU A 4 -14.11 17.51 2.52
CA GLU A 4 -13.16 16.42 2.61
C GLU A 4 -13.76 15.33 3.49
N TYR A 5 -14.26 14.27 2.84
CA TYR A 5 -14.62 13.02 3.51
C TYR A 5 -13.32 12.36 3.99
N HIS A 6 -12.84 12.76 5.17
CA HIS A 6 -11.92 11.94 5.92
C HIS A 6 -12.73 10.77 6.46
N THR A 7 -12.77 9.67 5.72
CA THR A 7 -13.27 8.41 6.24
C THR A 7 -12.27 7.98 7.30
N ASP A 8 -12.54 8.39 8.54
CA ASP A 8 -11.84 7.88 9.71
C ASP A 8 -12.08 6.38 9.75
N ILE A 9 -11.01 5.61 9.75
CA ILE A 9 -11.07 4.16 9.88
C ILE A 9 -10.64 3.89 11.32
N PRO A 10 -11.58 3.88 12.29
CA PRO A 10 -11.23 3.72 13.70
C PRO A 10 -10.62 2.35 14.00
N ASN A 11 -10.78 1.38 13.08
CA ASN A 11 -10.15 0.07 13.18
C ASN A 11 -10.08 -0.59 11.80
N ILE A 12 -8.87 -0.97 11.36
CA ILE A 12 -8.70 -1.83 10.19
C ILE A 12 -8.94 -3.28 10.65
N ASP A 13 -10.21 -3.68 10.62
CA ASP A 13 -10.58 -5.08 10.83
C ASP A 13 -10.34 -5.91 9.55
N LYS A 14 -10.66 -7.21 9.62
CA LYS A 14 -10.47 -8.13 8.48
C LYS A 14 -11.27 -7.71 7.24
N ASN A 15 -12.47 -7.14 7.40
CA ASN A 15 -13.34 -6.75 6.29
C ASN A 15 -12.81 -5.48 5.61
N VAL A 16 -12.40 -4.50 6.41
CA VAL A 16 -11.78 -3.27 5.92
C VAL A 16 -10.46 -3.59 5.22
N PHE A 17 -9.61 -4.40 5.85
CA PHE A 17 -8.36 -4.85 5.25
C PHE A 17 -8.59 -5.56 3.91
N LYS A 18 -9.56 -6.49 3.86
CA LYS A 18 -9.92 -7.19 2.62
C LYS A 18 -10.35 -6.21 1.52
N ARG A 19 -11.16 -5.20 1.84
CA ARG A 19 -11.58 -4.18 0.86
C ARG A 19 -10.39 -3.38 0.32
N ILE A 20 -9.46 -2.99 1.20
CA ILE A 20 -8.24 -2.26 0.80
C ILE A 20 -7.38 -3.17 -0.09
N PHE A 21 -7.19 -4.43 0.30
CA PHE A 21 -6.46 -5.42 -0.47
C PHE A 21 -7.07 -5.63 -1.86
N ASP A 22 -8.36 -5.97 -1.94
CA ASP A 22 -9.04 -6.25 -3.20
C ASP A 22 -9.02 -5.03 -4.16
N HIS A 23 -9.03 -3.80 -3.61
CA HIS A 23 -9.00 -2.58 -4.41
C HIS A 23 -7.59 -2.20 -4.88
N HIS A 24 -6.57 -2.37 -4.04
CA HIS A 24 -5.23 -1.83 -4.30
C HIS A 24 -4.24 -2.88 -4.79
N PHE A 25 -4.37 -4.15 -4.43
CA PHE A 25 -3.38 -5.19 -4.71
C PHE A 25 -3.01 -5.27 -6.20
N LYS A 26 -4.01 -5.43 -7.08
CA LYS A 26 -3.76 -5.54 -8.54
C LYS A 26 -3.16 -4.26 -9.13
N VAL A 27 -3.59 -3.10 -8.65
CA VAL A 27 -3.10 -1.80 -9.15
C VAL A 27 -1.64 -1.59 -8.75
N LEU A 28 -1.28 -1.96 -7.52
CA LEU A 28 0.10 -1.90 -7.04
C LEU A 28 0.96 -2.95 -7.76
N CYS A 29 0.52 -4.20 -7.93
CA CYS A 29 1.30 -5.17 -8.71
C CYS A 29 1.56 -4.68 -10.15
N ALA A 30 0.58 -4.03 -10.79
CA ALA A 30 0.78 -3.43 -12.12
C ALA A 30 1.76 -2.24 -12.11
N PHE A 31 1.84 -1.50 -10.99
CA PHE A 31 2.81 -0.42 -10.81
C PHE A 31 4.21 -0.99 -10.55
N GLY A 32 4.36 -1.92 -9.60
CA GLY A 32 5.61 -2.62 -9.30
C GLY A 32 6.21 -3.34 -10.49
N TYR A 33 5.38 -3.97 -11.34
CA TYR A 33 5.82 -4.60 -12.58
C TYR A 33 6.60 -3.65 -13.51
N ARG A 34 6.30 -2.34 -13.50
CA ARG A 34 7.04 -1.35 -14.31
C ARG A 34 8.51 -1.21 -13.89
N TYR A 35 8.84 -1.62 -12.67
CA TYR A 35 10.19 -1.55 -12.11
C TYR A 35 10.89 -2.91 -12.17
N VAL A 36 10.22 -3.98 -11.74
CA VAL A 36 10.85 -5.31 -11.63
C VAL A 36 10.71 -6.17 -12.89
N GLN A 37 9.77 -5.84 -13.78
CA GLN A 37 9.44 -6.57 -15.03
C GLN A 37 9.15 -8.07 -14.83
N ASP A 38 8.88 -8.49 -13.61
CA ASP A 38 8.53 -9.85 -13.22
C ASP A 38 7.27 -9.80 -12.35
N THR A 39 6.22 -10.48 -12.80
CA THR A 39 4.92 -10.49 -12.12
C THR A 39 5.01 -11.16 -10.75
N SER A 40 5.73 -12.27 -10.63
CA SER A 40 5.85 -13.02 -9.38
C SER A 40 6.60 -12.19 -8.34
N VAL A 41 7.72 -11.58 -8.74
CA VAL A 41 8.49 -10.68 -7.87
C VAL A 41 7.63 -9.48 -7.44
N SER A 42 6.88 -8.89 -8.37
CA SER A 42 6.01 -7.77 -8.03
C SER A 42 4.89 -8.18 -7.06
N GLU A 43 4.28 -9.35 -7.25
CA GLU A 43 3.23 -9.85 -6.36
C GLU A 43 3.77 -10.11 -4.95
N ASP A 44 4.94 -10.76 -4.83
CA ASP A 44 5.59 -11.02 -3.54
C ASP A 44 5.93 -9.73 -2.80
N MET A 45 6.46 -8.73 -3.50
CA MET A 45 6.78 -7.43 -2.91
C MET A 45 5.55 -6.72 -2.36
N ILE A 46 4.44 -6.73 -3.12
CA ILE A 46 3.18 -6.11 -2.72
C ILE A 46 2.53 -6.90 -1.58
N GLN A 47 2.58 -8.23 -1.58
CA GLN A 47 2.11 -9.04 -0.45
C GLN A 47 2.81 -8.63 0.85
N GLU A 48 4.14 -8.49 0.83
CA GLU A 48 4.92 -8.03 1.99
C GLU A 48 4.54 -6.61 2.45
N VAL A 49 4.16 -5.72 1.53
CA VAL A 49 3.64 -4.38 1.88
C VAL A 49 2.29 -4.50 2.61
N PHE A 50 1.40 -5.38 2.16
CA PHE A 50 0.11 -5.61 2.81
C PHE A 50 0.26 -6.32 4.16
N ILE A 51 1.22 -7.23 4.32
CA ILE A 51 1.56 -7.84 5.62
C ILE A 51 2.01 -6.73 6.59
N SER A 52 2.92 -5.87 6.16
CA SER A 52 3.39 -4.73 6.97
C SER A 52 2.26 -3.78 7.37
N LEU A 53 1.31 -3.52 6.45
CA LEU A 53 0.10 -2.75 6.73
C LEU A 53 -0.74 -3.42 7.81
N TRP A 54 -0.95 -4.74 7.71
CA TRP A 54 -1.73 -5.50 8.69
C TRP A 54 -1.07 -5.47 10.08
N GLU A 55 0.24 -5.65 10.17
CA GLU A 55 0.96 -5.60 11.45
C GLU A 55 0.87 -4.24 12.11
N LYS A 56 1.06 -3.17 11.32
CA LYS A 56 1.05 -1.77 11.79
C LYS A 56 -0.33 -1.13 11.76
N ARG A 57 -1.39 -1.90 11.51
CA ARG A 57 -2.75 -1.40 11.24
C ARG A 57 -3.32 -0.47 12.31
N GLN A 58 -2.89 -0.63 13.57
CA GLN A 58 -3.29 0.24 14.69
C GLN A 58 -2.72 1.66 14.60
N ASN A 59 -1.67 1.86 13.80
CA ASN A 59 -1.04 3.16 13.60
C ASN A 59 -1.69 3.97 12.46
N PHE A 60 -2.68 3.41 11.78
CA PHE A 60 -3.37 4.06 10.67
C PHE A 60 -4.79 4.42 11.09
N ASN A 61 -5.09 5.72 11.10
CA ASN A 61 -6.37 6.29 11.49
C ASN A 61 -7.23 6.75 10.30
N HIS A 62 -6.64 6.90 9.10
CA HIS A 62 -7.36 7.35 7.91
C HIS A 62 -6.85 6.68 6.62
N GLU A 63 -7.73 6.50 5.65
CA GLU A 63 -7.43 5.88 4.33
C GLU A 63 -6.30 6.60 3.56
N LYS A 64 -6.17 7.93 3.71
CA LYS A 64 -5.07 8.71 3.09
C LYS A 64 -3.69 8.23 3.58
N ALA A 65 -3.55 7.91 4.87
CA ALA A 65 -2.29 7.43 5.44
C ALA A 65 -1.96 6.01 4.94
N ILE A 66 -2.98 5.18 4.74
CA ILE A 66 -2.84 3.84 4.16
C ILE A 66 -2.36 3.94 2.70
N LYS A 67 -3.02 4.78 1.88
CA LYS A 67 -2.60 5.01 0.49
C LYS A 67 -1.16 5.52 0.43
N ALA A 68 -0.81 6.53 1.22
CA ALA A 68 0.54 7.05 1.28
C ALA A 68 1.57 5.97 1.69
N PHE A 69 1.25 5.13 2.68
CA PHE A 69 2.11 4.03 3.09
C PHE A 69 2.30 2.98 1.99
N LEU A 70 1.22 2.59 1.31
CA LEU A 70 1.27 1.61 0.22
C LEU A 70 2.17 2.09 -0.93
N TYR A 71 1.98 3.33 -1.39
CA TYR A 71 2.79 3.90 -2.48
C TYR A 71 4.26 4.16 -2.09
N THR A 72 4.51 4.65 -0.86
CA THR A 72 5.89 4.89 -0.39
C THR A 72 6.64 3.58 -0.13
N SER A 73 5.95 2.57 0.41
CA SER A 73 6.57 1.26 0.69
C SER A 73 6.89 0.49 -0.59
N GLU A 74 6.07 0.66 -1.63
CA GLU A 74 6.36 0.16 -2.98
C GLU A 74 7.55 0.90 -3.62
N ALA A 75 7.59 2.23 -3.52
CA ALA A 75 8.71 3.03 -4.02
C ALA A 75 10.05 2.69 -3.33
N ASN A 76 10.06 2.49 -2.00
CA ASN A 76 11.27 2.16 -1.25
C ASN A 76 11.78 0.73 -1.50
N LYS A 77 10.90 -0.21 -1.85
CA LYS A 77 11.32 -1.58 -2.21
C LYS A 77 11.77 -1.68 -3.67
N ASN A 78 11.18 -0.89 -4.56
CA ASN A 78 11.55 -0.81 -5.98
C ASN A 78 12.78 0.09 -6.22
N GLY A 79 13.04 1.01 -5.28
CA GLY A 79 14.17 1.92 -5.30
C GLY A 79 15.10 1.66 -4.13
N ASP A 80 16.16 0.90 -4.38
CA ASP A 80 17.43 1.18 -3.74
C ASP A 80 17.72 2.69 -3.90
N LEU A 81 17.49 3.46 -2.83
CA LEU A 81 17.71 4.90 -2.72
C LEU A 81 19.21 5.21 -2.57
N SER A 82 20.04 4.65 -3.46
CA SER A 82 21.46 4.97 -3.59
C SER A 82 21.84 5.72 -4.88
N VAL A 83 20.87 6.06 -5.74
CA VAL A 83 21.15 6.75 -7.02
C VAL A 83 20.47 8.11 -7.24
N LEU A 84 19.83 8.72 -6.24
CA LEU A 84 19.34 10.11 -6.36
C LEU A 84 19.56 10.95 -5.09
N ALA A 85 20.82 11.11 -4.69
CA ALA A 85 21.29 12.21 -3.84
C ALA A 85 22.48 12.91 -4.51
#